data_AF-A0A0G1DBH2-F1
#
_entry.id   AF-A0A0G1DBH2-F1
#
_cell.length_a   1.000
_cell.length_b   1.000
_cell.length_c   1.000
_cell.angle_alpha   90.00
_cell.angle_beta   90.00
_cell.angle_gamma   90.00
#
_symmetry.space_group_name_H-M   'P 1'
#
loop_
_entity.id
_entity.type
_entity.pdbx_description
1 polymer ?
#
loop_
_entity_poly.entity_id
_entity_poly.type
_entity_poly.pdbx_seq_one_letter_code
_entity_poly.pdbx_strand_id
1 'polypeptide(L)'
;MRLKLYIHNLKYSIDILPRILYILLIMIYPKGFTQVLLIIVLLFLAGGATYYFGVMKGNIPFTSQRSTPKESTKPTVITPTTVPTTEPLVNWKSYQFPKTEFSSAFILYYPPTWKLETTQAPIKLSKASVSFEIKQGPGSVGACLFEDDKNNANAPAFASVFPSYRQIKRDGLVLWRLATSEYTNSSEDNFFLCEKLPGSSFYIQYTSIGYVPFNVPQTDTVSIAEIEEILSKIKVIN
;
A
#
# COMPACT_ATOMS: atom_id res chain seq x y z
N MET A 1 20.26 -55.79 -5.19
CA MET A 1 19.19 -56.23 -6.12
C MET A 1 17.83 -56.28 -5.39
N ARG A 2 17.32 -55.16 -4.85
CA ARG A 2 16.04 -55.08 -4.09
C ARG A 2 15.25 -53.79 -4.34
N LEU A 3 15.50 -53.09 -5.45
CA LEU A 3 14.81 -51.82 -5.76
C LEU A 3 13.74 -51.93 -6.87
N LYS A 4 13.71 -53.03 -7.63
CA LYS A 4 12.78 -53.19 -8.77
C LYS A 4 11.37 -53.67 -8.40
N LEU A 5 11.14 -54.15 -7.17
CA LEU A 5 9.84 -54.67 -6.76
C LEU A 5 8.88 -53.62 -6.18
N TYR A 6 9.35 -52.42 -5.85
CA TYR A 6 8.49 -51.39 -5.22
C TYR A 6 7.77 -50.48 -6.23
N ILE A 7 8.28 -50.38 -7.46
CA ILE A 7 7.73 -49.46 -8.48
C ILE A 7 6.46 -50.05 -9.15
N HIS A 8 6.27 -51.37 -9.12
CA HIS A 8 5.11 -51.98 -9.79
C HIS A 8 3.80 -51.86 -9.01
N ASN A 9 3.85 -51.68 -7.68
CA ASN A 9 2.64 -51.50 -6.85
C ASN A 9 2.14 -50.05 -6.77
N LEU A 10 2.97 -49.04 -7.09
CA LEU A 10 2.52 -47.64 -7.05
C LEU A 10 1.64 -47.27 -8.25
N LYS A 11 1.84 -47.92 -9.41
CA LYS A 11 1.12 -47.59 -10.64
C LYS A 11 -0.36 -48.00 -10.58
N TYR A 12 -0.70 -49.02 -9.79
CA TYR A 12 -2.09 -49.48 -9.62
C TYR A 12 -2.92 -48.59 -8.68
N SER A 13 -2.28 -47.78 -7.83
CA SER A 13 -2.98 -46.96 -6.84
C SER A 13 -3.46 -45.61 -7.39
N ILE A 14 -2.82 -45.09 -8.44
CA ILE A 14 -3.13 -43.77 -9.00
C ILE A 14 -4.39 -43.78 -9.87
N ASP A 15 -4.70 -44.90 -10.54
CA ASP A 15 -5.88 -44.99 -11.41
C ASP A 15 -7.21 -45.26 -10.66
N ILE A 16 -7.13 -45.75 -9.42
CA ILE A 16 -8.33 -46.12 -8.62
C ILE A 16 -8.86 -44.92 -7.82
N LEU A 17 -7.98 -44.04 -7.35
CA LEU A 17 -8.35 -42.88 -6.54
C LEU A 17 -9.35 -41.91 -7.22
N PRO A 18 -9.19 -41.50 -8.50
CA PRO A 18 -10.12 -40.57 -9.12
C PRO A 18 -11.50 -41.21 -9.36
N ARG A 19 -11.57 -42.53 -9.57
CA ARG A 19 -12.85 -43.24 -9.73
C ARG A 19 -13.62 -43.34 -8.41
N ILE A 20 -12.93 -43.62 -7.30
CA ILE A 20 -13.56 -43.64 -5.98
C ILE A 20 -14.02 -42.23 -5.58
N LEU A 21 -13.21 -41.20 -5.84
CA LEU A 21 -13.59 -39.81 -5.56
C LEU A 21 -14.80 -39.36 -6.38
N TYR A 22 -14.86 -39.75 -7.65
CA TYR A 22 -16.00 -39.45 -8.53
C TYR A 22 -17.29 -40.14 -8.08
N ILE A 23 -17.21 -41.40 -7.67
CA ILE A 23 -18.38 -42.13 -7.12
C ILE A 23 -18.83 -41.51 -5.79
N LEU A 24 -17.90 -41.14 -4.91
CA LEU A 24 -18.23 -40.43 -3.67
C LEU A 24 -18.87 -39.07 -3.95
N LEU A 25 -18.37 -38.31 -4.91
CA LEU A 25 -18.98 -37.04 -5.33
C LEU A 25 -20.41 -37.24 -5.87
N ILE A 26 -20.67 -38.30 -6.65
CA ILE A 26 -22.03 -38.61 -7.12
C ILE A 26 -22.95 -39.02 -5.97
N MET A 27 -22.46 -39.79 -5.00
CA MET A 27 -23.28 -40.21 -3.85
C MET A 27 -23.53 -39.08 -2.85
N ILE A 28 -22.66 -38.09 -2.76
CA ILE A 28 -22.79 -36.92 -1.86
C ILE A 28 -23.66 -35.81 -2.48
N TYR A 29 -23.95 -35.87 -3.78
CA TYR A 29 -24.89 -34.96 -4.46
C TYR A 29 -26.26 -35.63 -4.67
N PRO A 30 -27.12 -35.74 -3.64
CA PRO A 30 -28.50 -36.11 -3.88
C PRO A 30 -29.13 -35.04 -4.77
N LYS A 31 -30.07 -35.43 -5.64
CA LYS A 31 -30.78 -34.54 -6.59
C LYS A 31 -31.44 -33.29 -5.96
N GLY A 32 -31.47 -33.19 -4.62
CA GLY A 32 -31.88 -31.99 -3.87
C GLY A 32 -30.76 -30.99 -3.53
N PHE A 33 -29.48 -31.34 -3.65
CA PHE A 33 -28.36 -30.44 -3.29
C PHE A 33 -28.27 -29.23 -4.21
N THR A 34 -28.54 -29.41 -5.51
CA THR A 34 -28.59 -28.31 -6.48
C THR A 34 -29.70 -27.30 -6.14
N GLN A 35 -30.84 -27.76 -5.60
CA GLN A 35 -31.90 -26.87 -5.13
C GLN A 35 -31.50 -26.13 -3.85
N VAL A 36 -30.84 -26.80 -2.90
CA VAL A 36 -30.37 -26.15 -1.66
C VAL A 36 -29.32 -25.07 -1.95
N LEU A 37 -28.38 -25.34 -2.85
CA LEU A 37 -27.33 -24.39 -3.21
C LEU A 37 -27.91 -23.17 -3.95
N LEU A 38 -28.92 -23.39 -4.81
CA LEU A 38 -29.65 -22.30 -5.47
C LEU A 38 -30.41 -21.42 -4.46
N ILE A 39 -31.05 -22.03 -3.45
CA ILE A 39 -31.74 -21.30 -2.38
C ILE A 39 -30.74 -20.50 -1.53
N ILE A 40 -29.59 -21.07 -1.20
CA ILE A 40 -28.53 -20.37 -0.44
C ILE A 40 -28.02 -19.16 -1.22
N VAL A 41 -27.73 -19.32 -2.52
CA VAL A 41 -27.28 -18.21 -3.38
C VAL A 41 -28.36 -17.12 -3.48
N LEU A 42 -29.64 -17.48 -3.62
CA LEU A 42 -30.76 -16.52 -3.62
C LEU A 42 -30.91 -15.78 -2.28
N LEU A 43 -30.71 -16.46 -1.15
CA LEU A 43 -30.73 -15.84 0.18
C LEU A 43 -29.55 -14.88 0.38
N PHE A 44 -28.35 -15.21 -0.12
CA PHE A 44 -27.20 -14.30 -0.09
C PHE A 44 -27.41 -13.08 -0.99
N LEU A 45 -28.03 -13.24 -2.16
CA LEU A 45 -28.35 -12.12 -3.05
C LEU A 45 -29.43 -11.20 -2.45
N ALA A 46 -30.48 -11.76 -1.86
CA ALA A 46 -31.54 -10.98 -1.22
C ALA A 46 -31.07 -10.28 0.07
N GLY A 47 -30.28 -10.96 0.91
CA GLY A 47 -29.72 -10.39 2.14
C GLY A 47 -28.58 -9.40 1.90
N GLY A 48 -27.75 -9.62 0.89
CA GLY A 48 -26.68 -8.69 0.50
C GLY A 48 -27.23 -7.37 -0.05
N ALA A 49 -28.32 -7.42 -0.80
CA ALA A 49 -28.96 -6.21 -1.34
C ALA A 49 -29.56 -5.32 -0.24
N THR A 50 -30.22 -5.88 0.77
CA THR A 50 -30.80 -5.08 1.87
C THR A 50 -29.74 -4.51 2.80
N TYR A 51 -28.62 -5.21 3.01
CA TYR A 51 -27.48 -4.67 3.77
C TYR A 51 -26.82 -3.50 3.04
N TYR A 52 -26.64 -3.60 1.71
CA TYR A 52 -26.02 -2.54 0.92
C TYR A 52 -26.90 -1.28 0.82
N PHE A 53 -28.23 -1.42 0.71
CA PHE A 53 -29.15 -0.27 0.65
C PHE A 53 -29.55 0.29 2.03
N GLY A 54 -29.49 -0.50 3.10
CA GLY A 54 -29.86 -0.07 4.45
C GLY A 54 -28.79 0.79 5.16
N VAL A 55 -27.50 0.55 4.90
CA VAL A 55 -26.40 1.24 5.59
C VAL A 55 -26.09 2.63 4.97
N MET A 56 -26.59 2.92 3.76
CA MET A 56 -26.39 4.22 3.08
C MET A 56 -27.37 5.33 3.49
N LYS A 57 -28.26 5.10 4.46
CA LYS A 57 -29.30 6.08 4.86
C LYS A 57 -29.33 6.37 6.36
N GLY A 58 -28.16 6.61 6.95
CA GLY A 58 -28.01 7.09 8.33
C GLY A 58 -27.34 8.46 8.36
N ASN A 59 -28.14 9.53 8.22
CA ASN A 59 -27.70 10.88 8.59
C ASN A 59 -27.49 10.94 10.10
N ILE A 60 -26.24 10.83 10.56
CA ILE A 60 -25.88 11.18 11.92
C ILE A 60 -25.58 12.69 11.93
N PRO A 61 -26.31 13.52 12.69
CA PRO A 61 -25.95 14.92 12.84
C PRO A 61 -24.68 14.99 13.70
N PHE A 62 -23.55 15.31 13.07
CA PHE A 62 -22.32 15.59 13.79
C PHE A 62 -22.43 17.00 14.39
N THR A 63 -22.63 17.06 15.71
CA THR A 63 -22.57 18.30 16.48
C THR A 63 -21.12 18.80 16.50
N SER A 64 -20.83 19.83 15.70
CA SER A 64 -19.55 20.52 15.67
C SER A 64 -19.32 21.29 16.97
N GLN A 65 -18.50 20.73 17.86
CA GLN A 65 -17.99 21.45 19.02
C GLN A 65 -16.95 22.48 18.55
N ARG A 66 -17.39 23.74 18.51
CA ARG A 66 -16.60 24.92 18.14
C ARG A 66 -15.49 25.15 19.18
N SER A 67 -14.27 24.72 18.88
CA SER A 67 -13.07 25.20 19.55
C SER A 67 -12.66 26.56 18.98
N THR A 68 -12.30 27.47 19.87
CA THR A 68 -11.90 28.86 19.63
C THR A 68 -10.67 28.95 18.73
N PRO A 69 -10.55 29.98 17.87
CA PRO A 69 -9.41 30.14 16.96
C PRO A 69 -8.14 30.40 17.76
N LYS A 70 -7.14 29.52 17.64
CA LYS A 70 -5.76 29.86 17.97
C LYS A 70 -5.20 30.62 16.77
N GLU A 71 -4.78 31.86 17.02
CA GLU A 71 -4.18 32.80 16.08
C GLU A 71 -3.14 32.10 15.19
N SER A 72 -3.46 32.03 13.90
CA SER A 72 -2.62 31.42 12.87
C SER A 72 -1.56 32.43 12.46
N THR A 73 -0.33 32.20 12.92
CA THR A 73 0.85 32.88 12.40
C THR A 73 0.98 32.53 10.92
N LYS A 74 0.73 33.53 10.07
CA LYS A 74 0.95 33.52 8.62
C LYS A 74 2.28 32.81 8.28
N PRO A 75 2.29 31.81 7.37
CA PRO A 75 3.54 31.22 6.92
C PRO A 75 4.37 32.26 6.18
N THR A 76 5.56 32.55 6.71
CA THR A 76 6.61 33.27 5.98
C THR A 76 6.99 32.43 4.78
N VAL A 77 6.65 32.91 3.59
CA VAL A 77 7.19 32.41 2.32
C VAL A 77 8.67 32.77 2.29
N ILE A 78 9.51 31.84 2.72
CA ILE A 78 10.94 31.85 2.40
C ILE A 78 11.08 31.42 0.95
N THR A 79 11.36 32.38 0.08
CA THR A 79 11.83 32.13 -1.29
C THR A 79 13.12 31.30 -1.20
N PRO A 80 13.16 30.06 -1.72
CA PRO A 80 14.41 29.32 -1.79
C PRO A 80 15.28 29.94 -2.87
N THR A 81 16.43 30.50 -2.47
CA THR A 81 17.52 30.77 -3.38
C THR A 81 18.06 29.43 -3.88
N THR A 82 17.62 29.00 -5.05
CA THR A 82 18.16 27.84 -5.76
C THR A 82 19.56 28.16 -6.26
N VAL A 83 20.57 27.81 -5.46
CA VAL A 83 21.89 27.48 -6.02
C VAL A 83 21.82 26.01 -6.43
N PRO A 84 22.04 25.65 -7.70
CA PRO A 84 22.20 24.25 -8.09
C PRO A 84 23.56 23.79 -7.55
N THR A 85 23.60 23.39 -6.29
CA THR A 85 24.72 22.63 -5.75
C THR A 85 24.56 21.22 -6.29
N THR A 86 25.19 20.95 -7.43
CA THR A 86 25.49 19.60 -7.87
C THR A 86 26.48 19.02 -6.85
N GLU A 87 25.95 18.56 -5.71
CA GLU A 87 26.74 17.80 -4.75
C GLU A 87 27.25 16.54 -5.46
N PRO A 88 28.56 16.22 -5.32
CA PRO A 88 29.11 15.03 -5.95
C PRO A 88 28.36 13.79 -5.45
N LEU A 89 27.69 13.10 -6.37
CA LEU A 89 26.94 11.86 -6.17
C LEU A 89 27.83 10.65 -5.79
N VAL A 90 28.99 10.91 -5.17
CA VAL A 90 30.20 10.09 -5.33
C VAL A 90 30.11 8.73 -4.64
N ASN A 91 29.10 8.44 -3.81
CA ASN A 91 28.97 7.11 -3.20
C ASN A 91 27.54 6.55 -3.08
N TRP A 92 26.53 7.11 -3.75
CA TRP A 92 25.19 6.50 -3.66
C TRP A 92 25.16 5.12 -4.33
N LYS A 93 24.55 4.15 -3.66
CA LYS A 93 24.28 2.82 -4.23
C LYS A 93 22.97 2.89 -5.02
N SER A 94 22.85 2.04 -6.03
CA SER A 94 21.62 1.94 -6.81
C SER A 94 21.25 0.49 -7.13
N TYR A 95 19.96 0.20 -7.15
CA TYR A 95 19.44 -1.07 -7.65
C TYR A 95 18.22 -0.83 -8.54
N GLN A 96 18.17 -1.51 -9.68
CA GLN A 96 17.04 -1.42 -10.60
C GLN A 96 16.05 -2.55 -10.33
N PHE A 97 14.81 -2.19 -10.04
CA PHE A 97 13.71 -3.11 -9.84
C PHE A 97 12.89 -3.25 -11.12
N PRO A 98 12.54 -4.49 -11.52
CA PRO A 98 11.73 -4.72 -12.70
C PRO A 98 10.28 -4.26 -12.49
N LYS A 99 9.58 -4.04 -13.60
CA LYS A 99 8.14 -3.81 -13.62
C LYS A 99 7.39 -5.03 -13.08
N THR A 100 6.33 -4.81 -12.32
CA THR A 100 5.39 -5.87 -11.89
C THR A 100 4.01 -5.63 -12.51
N GLU A 101 3.05 -6.51 -12.22
CA GLU A 101 1.65 -6.30 -12.60
C GLU A 101 1.06 -5.02 -11.96
N PHE A 102 1.56 -4.64 -10.78
CA PHE A 102 0.97 -3.57 -9.97
C PHE A 102 1.84 -2.30 -9.91
N SER A 103 3.11 -2.36 -10.30
CA SER A 103 4.05 -1.23 -10.17
C SER A 103 4.96 -1.11 -11.40
N SER A 104 5.43 0.11 -11.66
CA SER A 104 6.38 0.42 -12.72
C SER A 104 7.78 -0.09 -12.37
N ALA A 105 8.65 -0.23 -13.38
CA ALA A 105 10.08 -0.42 -13.11
C ALA A 105 10.66 0.85 -12.49
N PHE A 106 11.66 0.74 -11.63
CA PHE A 106 12.31 1.93 -11.05
C PHE A 106 13.74 1.65 -10.61
N ILE A 107 14.53 2.71 -10.45
CA ILE A 107 15.86 2.67 -9.85
C ILE A 107 15.77 3.29 -8.46
N LEU A 108 16.11 2.48 -7.45
CA LEU A 108 16.25 2.92 -6.06
C LEU A 108 17.68 3.38 -5.83
N TYR A 109 17.85 4.64 -5.43
CA TYR A 109 19.13 5.18 -5.00
C TYR A 109 19.13 5.27 -3.48
N TYR A 110 20.21 4.84 -2.82
CA TYR A 110 20.33 4.92 -1.36
C TYR A 110 21.77 5.19 -0.90
N PRO A 111 21.98 5.86 0.26
CA PRO A 111 23.31 6.12 0.79
C PRO A 111 24.05 4.82 1.18
N PRO A 112 25.40 4.80 1.22
CA PRO A 112 26.17 3.65 1.68
C PRO A 112 25.83 3.14 3.07
N THR A 113 25.38 4.04 3.95
CA THR A 113 24.98 3.78 5.34
C THR A 113 23.67 3.00 5.44
N TRP A 114 22.91 2.93 4.34
CA TRP A 114 21.71 2.12 4.23
C TRP A 114 22.04 0.76 3.61
N LYS A 115 21.37 -0.27 4.12
CA LYS A 115 21.50 -1.64 3.65
C LYS A 115 20.23 -2.03 2.89
N LEU A 116 20.42 -2.50 1.65
CA LEU A 116 19.37 -3.15 0.89
C LEU A 116 19.26 -4.60 1.38
N GLU A 117 18.21 -4.90 2.13
CA GLU A 117 17.99 -6.20 2.77
C GLU A 117 17.40 -7.23 1.80
N THR A 118 16.50 -6.78 0.91
CA THR A 118 15.82 -7.63 -0.06
C THR A 118 15.81 -6.98 -1.44
N THR A 119 16.00 -7.80 -2.47
CA THR A 119 15.91 -7.39 -3.88
C THR A 119 14.63 -7.88 -4.55
N GLN A 120 13.83 -8.70 -3.85
CA GLN A 120 12.49 -9.09 -4.25
C GLN A 120 11.44 -8.41 -3.36
N ALA A 121 10.21 -8.33 -3.83
CA ALA A 121 9.10 -7.76 -3.07
C ALA A 121 8.80 -8.59 -1.79
N PRO A 122 8.64 -7.96 -0.62
CA PRO A 122 8.79 -6.52 -0.36
C PRO A 122 10.25 -6.09 -0.39
N ILE A 123 10.55 -5.00 -1.10
CA ILE A 123 11.90 -4.41 -1.18
C ILE A 123 12.14 -3.66 0.11
N LYS A 124 13.22 -3.96 0.82
CA LYS A 124 13.48 -3.42 2.16
C LYS A 124 14.83 -2.72 2.23
N LEU A 125 14.80 -1.48 2.71
CA LEU A 125 15.98 -0.69 3.09
C LEU A 125 16.01 -0.52 4.60
N SER A 126 17.19 -0.67 5.20
CA SER A 126 17.39 -0.52 6.65
C SER A 126 18.63 0.30 6.99
N LYS A 127 18.57 0.99 8.13
CA LYS A 127 19.69 1.65 8.79
C LYS A 127 19.42 1.68 10.30
N ALA A 128 20.29 1.07 11.10
CA ALA A 128 20.10 0.92 12.54
C ALA A 128 18.70 0.34 12.88
N SER A 129 17.89 1.06 13.65
CA SER A 129 16.52 0.66 14.02
C SER A 129 15.44 1.09 13.02
N VAL A 130 15.80 1.83 11.97
CA VAL A 130 14.84 2.34 10.98
C VAL A 130 14.87 1.45 9.74
N SER A 131 13.68 1.13 9.23
CA SER A 131 13.53 0.46 7.94
C SER A 131 12.27 0.93 7.24
N PHE A 132 12.31 0.98 5.91
CA PHE A 132 11.10 1.14 5.12
C PHE A 132 11.04 0.09 4.00
N GLU A 133 9.81 -0.25 3.63
CA GLU A 133 9.52 -1.32 2.68
C GLU A 133 8.71 -0.78 1.50
N ILE A 134 9.04 -1.24 0.30
CA ILE A 134 8.25 -1.01 -0.91
C ILE A 134 7.57 -2.33 -1.27
N LYS A 135 6.26 -2.38 -1.10
CA LYS A 135 5.41 -3.56 -1.36
C LYS A 135 4.84 -3.45 -2.77
N GLN A 136 5.27 -4.34 -3.68
CA GLN A 136 4.88 -4.36 -5.09
C GLN A 136 3.81 -5.41 -5.45
N GLY A 137 3.14 -5.98 -4.45
CA GLY A 137 2.07 -6.98 -4.61
C GLY A 137 0.66 -6.33 -4.63
N PRO A 138 -0.40 -7.14 -4.73
CA PRO A 138 -1.76 -6.64 -4.60
C PRO A 138 -1.94 -6.02 -3.21
N GLY A 139 -2.46 -4.79 -3.17
CA GLY A 139 -2.63 -4.02 -1.95
C GLY A 139 -3.89 -3.18 -1.99
N SER A 140 -4.35 -2.76 -0.81
CA SER A 140 -5.48 -1.83 -0.71
C SER A 140 -5.09 -0.48 -1.31
N VAL A 141 -5.96 0.07 -2.16
CA VAL A 141 -5.83 1.44 -2.68
C VAL A 141 -6.53 2.40 -1.72
N GLY A 142 -5.84 2.83 -0.67
CA GLY A 142 -6.33 3.92 0.17
C GLY A 142 -6.21 5.25 -0.60
N ALA A 143 -7.26 6.06 -0.63
CA ALA A 143 -7.14 7.46 -1.04
C ALA A 143 -6.57 8.27 0.13
N CYS A 144 -5.57 9.11 -0.15
CA CYS A 144 -5.03 10.08 0.80
C CYS A 144 -5.67 11.44 0.53
N LEU A 145 -6.36 11.95 1.54
CA LEU A 145 -6.76 13.35 1.64
C LEU A 145 -5.89 14.02 2.69
N PHE A 146 -5.74 15.31 2.52
CA PHE A 146 -4.95 16.23 3.31
C PHE A 146 -5.80 17.45 3.62
N GLU A 147 -5.35 18.30 4.55
CA GLU A 147 -6.11 19.48 4.94
C GLU A 147 -6.50 20.41 3.76
N ASP A 148 -5.68 20.46 2.70
CA ASP A 148 -5.97 21.23 1.49
C ASP A 148 -6.98 20.59 0.53
N ASP A 149 -7.32 19.31 0.68
CA ASP A 149 -8.29 18.60 -0.16
C ASP A 149 -9.29 17.70 0.63
N LYS A 150 -9.38 17.85 1.95
CA LYS A 150 -10.26 17.04 2.83
C LYS A 150 -11.75 17.09 2.48
N ASN A 151 -12.19 18.18 1.85
CA ASN A 151 -13.58 18.36 1.42
C ASN A 151 -13.80 17.98 -0.06
N ASN A 152 -12.90 17.20 -0.65
CA ASN A 152 -13.00 16.80 -2.04
C ASN A 152 -14.22 15.90 -2.25
N ALA A 153 -15.26 16.44 -2.91
CA ALA A 153 -16.50 15.74 -3.19
C ALA A 153 -16.34 14.50 -4.10
N ASN A 154 -15.23 14.39 -4.82
CA ASN A 154 -14.90 13.24 -5.66
C ASN A 154 -14.11 12.16 -4.91
N ALA A 155 -13.72 12.42 -3.66
CA ALA A 155 -12.99 11.45 -2.88
C ALA A 155 -13.88 10.26 -2.51
N PRO A 156 -13.35 9.02 -2.55
CA PRO A 156 -14.11 7.86 -2.14
C PRO A 156 -14.41 7.89 -0.63
N ALA A 157 -15.50 7.25 -0.22
CA ALA A 157 -15.91 7.17 1.19
C ALA A 157 -14.86 6.49 2.10
N PHE A 158 -13.93 5.72 1.54
CA PHE A 158 -12.84 5.05 2.26
C PHE A 158 -11.53 5.87 2.29
N ALA A 159 -11.57 7.15 1.91
CA ALA A 159 -10.40 8.01 1.96
C ALA A 159 -9.95 8.24 3.41
N SER A 160 -8.64 8.22 3.62
CA SER A 160 -8.01 8.61 4.89
C SER A 160 -7.63 10.08 4.83
N VAL A 161 -8.05 10.85 5.82
CA VAL A 161 -7.64 12.25 5.98
C VAL A 161 -6.40 12.29 6.87
N PHE A 162 -5.32 12.84 6.35
CA PHE A 162 -4.07 13.02 7.08
C PHE A 162 -3.92 14.50 7.48
N PRO A 163 -3.69 14.80 8.76
CA PRO A 163 -3.62 16.19 9.25
C PRO A 163 -2.35 16.91 8.78
N SER A 164 -1.30 16.16 8.44
CA SER A 164 -0.02 16.71 8.03
C SER A 164 0.64 15.83 6.98
N TYR A 165 1.46 16.47 6.15
CA TYR A 165 2.25 15.80 5.14
C TYR A 165 3.50 16.59 4.81
N ARG A 166 4.49 15.90 4.23
CA ARG A 166 5.70 16.49 3.66
C ARG A 166 5.70 16.28 2.15
N GLN A 167 6.22 17.25 1.40
CA GLN A 167 6.26 17.15 -0.07
C GLN A 167 7.60 16.59 -0.52
N ILE A 168 7.57 15.48 -1.25
CA ILE A 168 8.75 14.93 -1.92
C ILE A 168 8.83 15.55 -3.31
N LYS A 169 9.87 16.36 -3.55
CA LYS A 169 10.05 17.10 -4.80
C LYS A 169 11.25 16.59 -5.59
N ARG A 170 11.15 16.66 -6.91
CA ARG A 170 12.27 16.52 -7.86
C ARG A 170 12.18 17.64 -8.88
N ASP A 171 13.27 18.37 -9.07
CA ASP A 171 13.35 19.48 -10.02
C ASP A 171 12.20 20.51 -9.85
N GLY A 172 11.80 20.76 -8.60
CA GLY A 172 10.72 21.69 -8.24
C GLY A 172 9.30 21.12 -8.38
N LEU A 173 9.12 19.93 -8.96
CA LEU A 173 7.82 19.26 -9.10
C LEU A 173 7.55 18.36 -7.90
N VAL A 174 6.33 18.42 -7.37
CA VAL A 174 5.86 17.51 -6.31
C VAL A 174 5.59 16.14 -6.94
N LEU A 175 6.40 15.15 -6.57
CA LEU A 175 6.22 13.76 -6.98
C LEU A 175 5.21 13.07 -6.07
N TRP A 176 5.47 13.14 -4.76
CA TRP A 176 4.72 12.43 -3.73
C TRP A 176 4.47 13.33 -2.53
N ARG A 177 3.47 12.94 -1.72
CA ARG A 177 3.25 13.47 -0.38
C ARG A 177 3.51 12.36 0.62
N LEU A 178 4.38 12.60 1.57
CA LEU A 178 4.64 11.70 2.69
C LEU A 178 3.68 12.07 3.82
N ALA A 179 2.63 11.28 3.99
CA ALA A 179 1.58 11.50 4.96
C ALA A 179 1.96 10.92 6.33
N THR A 180 1.64 11.63 7.41
CA THR A 180 1.78 11.13 8.79
C THR A 180 0.41 10.75 9.33
N SER A 181 0.25 9.51 9.80
CA SER A 181 -1.00 9.05 10.42
C SER A 181 -1.16 9.56 11.85
N GLU A 182 -2.39 9.86 12.24
CA GLU A 182 -2.75 10.21 13.63
C GLU A 182 -2.72 9.01 14.57
N TYR A 183 -2.79 7.79 14.02
CA TYR A 183 -2.62 6.55 14.78
C TYR A 183 -1.14 6.32 15.05
N THR A 184 -0.49 7.22 15.78
CA THR A 184 0.87 7.02 16.29
C THR A 184 0.79 6.22 17.57
N ASN A 185 1.54 5.12 17.66
CA ASN A 185 1.91 4.61 18.97
C ASN A 185 2.79 5.67 19.64
N SER A 186 2.78 5.80 20.96
CA SER A 186 3.45 6.91 21.67
C SER A 186 4.97 7.02 21.46
N SER A 187 5.59 6.06 20.76
CA SER A 187 7.03 6.02 20.48
C SER A 187 7.39 6.18 19.00
N GLU A 188 6.45 6.07 18.06
CA GLU A 188 6.75 5.99 16.63
C GLU A 188 5.72 6.73 15.78
N ASP A 189 6.23 7.44 14.78
CA ASP A 189 5.43 8.05 13.73
C ASP A 189 5.25 7.06 12.57
N ASN A 190 4.00 6.91 12.13
CA ASN A 190 3.61 6.06 11.01
C ASN A 190 3.49 6.91 9.74
N PHE A 191 4.25 6.57 8.72
CA PHE A 191 4.28 7.29 7.44
C PHE A 191 3.74 6.46 6.29
N PHE A 192 3.07 7.14 5.35
CA PHE A 192 2.56 6.58 4.11
C PHE A 192 2.94 7.46 2.94
N LEU A 193 3.55 6.89 1.91
CA LEU A 193 3.79 7.60 0.67
C LEU A 193 2.52 7.64 -0.18
N CYS A 194 2.12 8.84 -0.60
CA CYS A 194 0.95 9.05 -1.45
C CYS A 194 1.34 9.73 -2.77
N GLU A 195 0.77 9.27 -3.88
CA GLU A 195 1.01 9.81 -5.22
C GLU A 195 -0.28 10.35 -5.83
N LYS A 196 -0.18 11.47 -6.57
CA LYS A 196 -1.30 11.98 -7.36
C LYS A 196 -1.16 11.50 -8.79
N LEU A 197 -2.02 10.56 -9.18
CA LEU A 197 -2.04 10.06 -10.55
C LEU A 197 -2.51 11.15 -11.53
N PRO A 198 -2.06 11.12 -12.80
CA PRO A 198 -2.56 12.01 -13.84
C PRO A 198 -4.09 11.94 -13.94
N GLY A 199 -4.76 13.10 -13.90
CA GLY A 199 -6.22 13.19 -13.95
C GLY A 199 -6.95 12.90 -12.64
N SER A 200 -6.26 12.43 -11.60
CA SER A 200 -6.88 12.23 -10.27
C SER A 200 -7.07 13.55 -9.54
N SER A 201 -8.22 13.71 -8.87
CA SER A 201 -8.47 14.85 -7.99
C SER A 201 -7.82 14.71 -6.60
N PHE A 202 -7.39 13.51 -6.22
CA PHE A 202 -6.85 13.19 -4.90
C PHE A 202 -5.57 12.33 -5.02
N TYR A 203 -4.86 12.16 -3.91
CA TYR A 203 -3.69 11.28 -3.83
C TYR A 203 -4.09 9.85 -3.46
N ILE A 204 -3.27 8.87 -3.81
CA ILE A 204 -3.48 7.45 -3.46
C ILE A 204 -2.24 6.88 -2.77
N GLN A 205 -2.45 5.92 -1.86
CA GLN A 205 -1.36 5.25 -1.11
C GLN A 205 -0.55 4.28 -1.96
N TYR A 206 -1.17 3.70 -3.00
CA TYR A 206 -0.47 2.79 -3.91
C TYR A 206 0.16 3.61 -5.04
N THR A 207 1.45 3.90 -4.91
CA THR A 207 2.19 4.73 -5.85
C THR A 207 2.68 3.92 -7.06
N SER A 208 3.26 4.60 -8.04
CA SER A 208 3.91 4.05 -9.22
C SER A 208 5.01 3.04 -8.91
N ILE A 209 5.62 3.10 -7.71
CA ILE A 209 6.64 2.15 -7.24
C ILE A 209 6.07 1.08 -6.28
N GLY A 210 4.80 1.16 -5.91
CA GLY A 210 4.15 0.28 -4.95
C GLY A 210 3.64 1.01 -3.70
N TYR A 211 3.32 0.22 -2.67
CA TYR A 211 2.88 0.72 -1.37
C TYR A 211 4.07 0.85 -0.41
N VAL A 212 4.27 2.04 0.15
CA VAL A 212 5.46 2.39 0.96
C VAL A 212 5.07 2.84 2.37
N PRO A 213 4.77 1.91 3.29
CA PRO A 213 4.59 2.21 4.70
C PRO A 213 5.91 2.15 5.46
N PHE A 214 6.09 2.99 6.46
CA PHE A 214 7.19 2.84 7.42
C PHE A 214 6.95 3.56 8.73
N ASN A 215 7.73 3.13 9.72
CA ASN A 215 7.72 3.64 11.08
C ASN A 215 9.07 4.29 11.37
N VAL A 216 9.05 5.45 12.01
CA VAL A 216 10.27 6.08 12.52
C VAL A 216 10.05 6.44 13.99
N PRO A 217 10.99 6.10 14.89
CA PRO A 217 10.94 6.59 16.26
C PRO A 217 10.84 8.12 16.27
N GLN A 218 9.96 8.70 17.10
CA GLN A 218 9.75 10.16 17.14
C GLN A 218 11.02 10.97 17.44
N THR A 219 12.00 10.32 18.10
CA THR A 219 13.31 10.90 18.41
C THR A 219 14.26 10.96 17.22
N ASP A 220 13.99 10.23 16.14
CA ASP A 220 14.90 10.06 15.00
C ASP A 220 14.50 10.89 13.78
N THR A 221 14.60 12.21 13.93
CA THR A 221 14.31 13.17 12.84
C THR A 221 15.30 13.09 11.67
N VAL A 222 16.53 12.61 11.93
CA VAL A 222 17.58 12.47 10.91
C VAL A 222 17.21 11.39 9.90
N SER A 223 16.69 10.25 10.37
CA SER A 223 16.25 9.17 9.49
C SER A 223 15.10 9.58 8.56
N ILE A 224 14.20 10.46 9.00
CA ILE A 224 13.11 10.97 8.14
C ILE A 224 13.70 11.76 6.96
N ALA A 225 14.60 12.70 7.22
CA ALA A 225 15.20 13.52 6.16
C ALA A 225 15.99 12.68 5.15
N GLU A 226 16.71 11.65 5.60
CA GLU A 226 17.39 10.72 4.70
C GLU A 226 16.41 9.89 3.85
N ILE A 227 15.28 9.44 4.43
CA ILE A 227 14.22 8.75 3.67
C ILE A 227 13.62 9.69 2.63
N GLU A 228 13.34 10.94 2.97
CA GLU A 228 12.85 11.95 2.02
C GLU A 228 13.83 12.15 0.86
N GLU A 229 15.13 12.19 1.17
CA GLU A 229 16.17 12.29 0.15
C GLU A 229 16.21 11.05 -0.75
N ILE A 230 16.16 9.84 -0.16
CA ILE A 230 16.09 8.57 -0.90
C ILE A 230 14.89 8.59 -1.87
N LEU A 231 13.70 8.90 -1.36
CA LEU A 231 12.47 8.99 -2.15
C LEU A 231 12.61 10.02 -3.29
N SER A 232 13.17 11.20 -3.00
CA SER A 232 13.36 12.25 -4.02
C SER A 232 14.25 11.81 -5.19
N LYS A 233 15.13 10.82 -4.99
CA LYS A 233 16.04 10.28 -6.02
C LYS A 233 15.49 9.08 -6.78
N ILE A 234 14.41 8.41 -6.34
CA ILE A 234 13.87 7.21 -7.00
C ILE A 234 13.42 7.50 -8.44
N LYS A 235 14.09 6.92 -9.44
CA LYS A 235 13.74 7.13 -10.84
C LYS A 235 12.76 6.07 -11.33
N VAL A 236 11.50 6.45 -11.57
CA VAL A 236 10.52 5.59 -12.25
C VAL A 236 10.87 5.47 -13.72
N ILE A 237 10.86 4.25 -14.25
CA ILE A 237 11.13 3.91 -15.64
C ILE A 237 9.79 3.53 -16.26
N ASN A 238 9.29 4.40 -17.16
CA ASN A 238 8.06 4.18 -17.92
C ASN A 238 8.26 3.18 -19.07
#